data_AF-A0A4Y7SLA2-F1
#
_entry.id   AF-A0A4Y7SLA2-F1
#
_cell.length_a   1.000
_cell.length_b   1.000
_cell.length_c   1.000
_cell.angle_alpha   90.00
_cell.angle_beta   90.00
_cell.angle_gamma   90.00
#
_symmetry.space_group_name_H-M   'P 1'
#
loop_
_entity.id
_entity.type
_entity.pdbx_description
1 polymer ?
#
loop_
_entity_poly.entity_id
_entity_poly.type
_entity_poly.pdbx_seq_one_letter_code
_entity_poly.pdbx_strand_id
1 'polypeptide(L)'
;HDPELTGANRNIGLVYFGDWKIQTWFDSPYPLPDTRVGVEYAASVTNQQQCSNLPSLFVCEKCFEYDTEFVVWAQHQSSCTCDSPPGRKVYHRGDTRIWEIDGDENELYCQNVSLFGKFFLSVEPTSVDVQDYFFYVLVRAKDGKEDIIGFFSKEKAPRGEHNISWLVIFPQWQRSRYGTLMIEFSYELSRRVGKVGGPGRPLTSLGLRGYLSYWVATLVRFFR
;
A
#
# COMPACT_ATOMS: atom_id res chain seq x y z
N HIS A 1 9.67 3.84 17.77
CA HIS A 1 9.13 2.48 17.81
C HIS A 1 7.63 2.59 17.95
N ASP A 2 6.87 2.04 16.99
CA ASP A 2 5.41 2.07 17.00
C ASP A 2 4.92 0.89 17.86
N PRO A 3 4.16 1.12 18.96
CA PRO A 3 3.70 0.05 19.85
C PRO A 3 2.79 -0.98 19.16
N GLU A 4 2.23 -0.66 17.98
CA GLU A 4 1.47 -1.62 17.16
C GLU A 4 2.37 -2.73 16.55
N LEU A 5 3.69 -2.52 16.50
CA LEU A 5 4.65 -3.48 15.90
C LEU A 5 5.14 -4.54 16.90
N THR A 6 4.99 -4.29 18.21
CA THR A 6 5.42 -5.23 19.26
C THR A 6 4.36 -6.31 19.46
N GLY A 7 4.50 -7.43 18.74
CA GLY A 7 3.61 -8.61 18.87
C GLY A 7 2.79 -8.95 17.63
N ALA A 8 2.98 -8.24 16.51
CA ALA A 8 2.34 -8.59 15.24
C ALA A 8 2.86 -9.93 14.70
N ASN A 9 1.95 -10.86 14.38
CA ASN A 9 2.30 -12.07 13.64
C ASN A 9 2.70 -11.70 12.22
N ARG A 10 3.78 -12.31 11.71
CA ARG A 10 4.30 -12.10 10.36
C ARG A 10 4.54 -13.45 9.70
N ASN A 11 4.05 -13.62 8.48
CA ASN A 11 4.25 -14.83 7.69
C ASN A 11 5.44 -14.72 6.71
N ILE A 12 5.80 -13.51 6.29
CA ILE A 12 6.97 -13.19 5.47
C ILE A 12 7.85 -12.24 6.28
N GLY A 13 9.16 -12.46 6.29
CA GLY A 13 10.09 -11.68 7.12
C GLY A 13 10.63 -10.44 6.41
N LEU A 14 10.95 -10.58 5.13
CA LEU A 14 11.57 -9.58 4.28
C LEU A 14 10.92 -9.57 2.90
N VAL A 15 10.76 -8.38 2.33
CA VAL A 15 10.36 -8.20 0.94
C VAL A 15 11.44 -7.41 0.19
N TYR A 16 11.82 -7.91 -0.99
CA TYR A 16 12.71 -7.24 -1.92
C TYR A 16 11.84 -6.53 -2.98
N PHE A 17 11.97 -5.21 -3.07
CA PHE A 17 11.14 -4.36 -3.93
C PHE A 17 12.02 -3.30 -4.61
N GLY A 18 12.37 -3.55 -5.88
CA GLY A 18 13.45 -2.83 -6.57
C GLY A 18 14.75 -2.90 -5.78
N ASP A 19 15.39 -1.76 -5.54
CA ASP A 19 16.65 -1.66 -4.78
C ASP A 19 16.47 -1.82 -3.26
N TRP A 20 15.24 -2.01 -2.78
CA TRP A 20 14.92 -1.98 -1.35
C TRP A 20 14.75 -3.39 -0.77
N LYS A 21 15.40 -3.60 0.37
CA LYS A 21 15.15 -4.73 1.26
C LYS A 21 14.35 -4.22 2.47
N ILE A 22 13.08 -4.59 2.55
CA ILE A 22 12.12 -4.02 3.51
C ILE A 22 11.69 -5.10 4.50
N GLN A 23 11.77 -4.79 5.79
CA GLN A 23 11.19 -5.64 6.84
C GLN A 23 9.67 -5.43 6.89
N THR A 24 8.93 -6.52 6.79
CA THR A 24 7.45 -6.52 6.91
C THR A 24 7.02 -6.23 8.34
N TRP A 25 5.85 -5.61 8.50
CA TRP A 25 5.30 -5.25 9.81
C TRP A 25 4.21 -6.21 10.26
N PHE A 26 3.35 -6.60 9.33
CA PHE A 26 2.22 -7.48 9.56
C PHE A 26 2.25 -8.66 8.58
N ASP A 27 1.40 -9.64 8.83
CA ASP A 27 1.10 -10.71 7.89
C ASP A 27 0.41 -10.18 6.62
N SER A 28 0.61 -10.88 5.50
CA SER A 28 -0.15 -10.64 4.28
C SER A 28 -0.48 -11.97 3.58
N PRO A 29 -1.73 -12.22 3.18
CA PRO A 29 -2.18 -13.53 2.70
C PRO A 29 -1.79 -13.77 1.23
N TYR A 30 -0.49 -13.72 0.92
CA TYR A 30 -0.01 -14.12 -0.40
C TYR A 30 -0.33 -15.61 -0.66
N PRO A 31 -0.91 -15.96 -1.82
CA PRO A 31 -1.21 -17.34 -2.20
C PRO A 31 0.07 -18.05 -2.67
N LEU A 32 1.05 -18.15 -1.77
CA LEU A 32 2.29 -18.86 -2.05
C LEU A 32 1.97 -20.36 -2.11
N PRO A 33 2.51 -21.11 -3.08
CA PRO A 33 2.40 -22.56 -3.08
C PRO A 33 2.93 -23.06 -1.74
N ASP A 34 2.24 -24.05 -1.15
CA ASP A 34 2.59 -24.64 0.15
C ASP A 34 4.09 -24.94 0.19
N THR A 35 4.86 -23.97 0.69
CA THR A 35 6.21 -24.22 1.15
C THR A 35 6.03 -25.37 2.13
N ARG A 36 6.74 -26.47 1.88
CA ARG A 36 6.73 -27.72 2.66
C ARG A 36 7.27 -27.53 4.10
N VAL A 37 7.01 -26.36 4.68
CA VAL A 37 7.35 -25.89 6.03
C VAL A 37 6.27 -24.91 6.58
N GLY A 38 5.28 -24.45 5.80
CA GLY A 38 4.38 -23.35 6.20
C GLY A 38 3.02 -23.73 6.80
N VAL A 39 2.43 -24.86 6.40
CA VAL A 39 1.05 -25.22 6.82
C VAL A 39 1.01 -25.80 8.24
N GLU A 40 2.10 -26.38 8.74
CA GLU A 40 2.22 -26.81 10.15
C GLU A 40 2.77 -25.70 11.08
N TYR A 41 3.40 -24.66 10.53
CA TYR A 41 3.90 -23.55 11.34
C TYR A 41 2.78 -22.62 11.80
N ALA A 42 1.81 -22.29 10.94
CA ALA A 42 0.73 -21.38 11.32
C ALA A 42 -0.16 -21.89 12.48
N ALA A 43 -0.30 -23.21 12.62
CA ALA A 43 -1.12 -23.83 13.68
C ALA A 43 -0.41 -23.96 15.05
N SER A 44 0.90 -23.70 15.12
CA SER A 44 1.70 -23.92 16.33
C SER A 44 2.40 -22.68 16.91
N VAL A 45 2.22 -21.48 16.32
CA VAL A 45 2.85 -20.25 16.83
C VAL A 45 2.04 -19.59 17.95
N THR A 46 2.08 -20.18 19.16
CA THR A 46 1.67 -19.50 20.41
C THR A 46 2.86 -19.01 21.24
N ASN A 47 4.08 -18.93 20.69
CA ASN A 47 5.23 -18.43 21.42
C ASN A 47 6.03 -17.38 20.63
N GLN A 48 6.27 -16.24 21.28
CA GLN A 48 6.91 -14.99 20.83
C GLN A 48 8.38 -15.12 20.35
N GLN A 49 8.88 -16.33 20.10
CA GLN A 49 10.31 -16.60 20.03
C GLN A 49 10.71 -17.49 18.85
N GLN A 50 10.36 -17.10 17.62
CA GLN A 50 11.05 -17.55 16.40
C GLN A 50 10.76 -16.66 15.18
N CYS A 51 11.14 -15.38 15.25
CA CYS A 51 11.11 -14.46 14.11
C CYS A 51 12.31 -14.63 13.14
N SER A 52 13.19 -15.62 13.36
CA SER A 52 14.50 -15.75 12.69
C SER A 52 14.50 -16.56 11.39
N ASN A 53 13.41 -17.25 11.03
CA ASN A 53 13.36 -18.15 9.86
C ASN A 53 12.22 -17.83 8.87
N LEU A 54 11.64 -16.63 8.93
CA LEU A 54 10.55 -16.27 8.01
C LEU A 54 11.08 -16.16 6.56
N PRO A 55 10.32 -16.63 5.56
CA PRO A 55 10.72 -16.56 4.15
C PRO A 55 10.84 -15.11 3.68
N SER A 56 11.57 -14.94 2.57
CA SER A 56 11.65 -13.68 1.84
C SER A 56 10.79 -13.74 0.58
N LEU A 57 10.25 -12.60 0.18
CA LEU A 57 9.48 -12.45 -1.07
C LEU A 57 10.17 -11.46 -2.00
N PHE A 58 10.24 -11.76 -3.29
CA PHE A 58 10.73 -10.84 -4.31
C PHE A 58 9.54 -10.30 -5.08
N VAL A 59 9.44 -8.97 -5.20
CA VAL A 59 8.30 -8.28 -5.80
C VAL A 59 8.81 -7.29 -6.85
N CYS A 60 8.22 -7.31 -8.04
CA CYS A 60 8.53 -6.36 -9.11
C CYS A 60 8.07 -4.95 -8.70
N GLU A 61 8.96 -3.95 -8.79
CA GLU A 61 8.62 -2.57 -8.42
C GLU A 61 7.63 -1.88 -9.36
N LYS A 62 7.34 -2.50 -10.50
CA LYS A 62 6.46 -1.94 -11.54
C LYS A 62 5.06 -2.54 -11.53
N CYS A 63 4.95 -3.86 -11.60
CA CYS A 63 3.65 -4.56 -11.71
C CYS A 63 3.21 -5.29 -10.43
N PHE A 64 4.06 -5.29 -9.38
CA PHE A 64 3.83 -6.02 -8.12
C PHE A 64 3.70 -7.55 -8.25
N GLU A 65 4.00 -8.13 -9.42
CA GLU A 65 4.17 -9.58 -9.54
C GLU A 65 5.30 -10.05 -8.61
N TYR A 66 5.14 -11.24 -8.05
CA TYR A 66 5.95 -11.71 -6.94
C TYR A 66 6.33 -13.18 -7.10
N ASP A 67 7.48 -13.54 -6.54
CA ASP A 67 7.90 -14.93 -6.40
C ASP A 67 8.75 -15.11 -5.14
N THR A 68 8.81 -16.33 -4.61
CA THR A 68 9.72 -16.71 -3.53
C THR A 68 11.13 -17.04 -4.03
N GLU A 69 11.27 -17.39 -5.31
CA GLU A 69 12.53 -17.73 -5.95
C GLU A 69 13.11 -16.52 -6.70
N PHE A 70 14.35 -16.17 -6.35
CA PHE A 70 15.08 -15.07 -6.99
C PHE A 70 15.22 -15.24 -8.51
N VAL A 71 15.41 -16.47 -8.99
CA VAL A 71 15.64 -16.76 -10.41
C VAL A 71 14.39 -16.42 -11.25
N VAL A 72 13.21 -16.81 -10.76
CA VAL A 72 11.93 -16.51 -11.43
C VAL A 72 11.68 -15.00 -11.44
N TRP A 73 11.90 -14.33 -10.31
CA TRP A 73 11.79 -12.88 -10.22
C TRP A 73 12.78 -12.15 -11.14
N ALA A 74 14.03 -12.60 -11.24
CA ALA A 74 15.03 -11.99 -12.11
C ALA A 74 14.66 -12.16 -13.59
N GLN A 75 14.12 -13.32 -13.96
CA GLN A 75 13.57 -13.54 -15.30
C GLN A 75 12.39 -12.60 -15.59
N HIS A 76 11.46 -12.44 -14.63
CA HIS A 76 10.39 -11.46 -14.73
C HIS A 76 10.94 -10.05 -14.93
N GLN A 77 11.89 -9.58 -14.10
CA GLN A 77 12.45 -8.23 -14.24
C GLN A 77 13.03 -7.95 -15.63
N SER A 78 13.68 -8.93 -16.26
CA SER A 78 14.25 -8.79 -17.60
C SER A 78 13.22 -8.78 -18.74
N SER A 79 12.00 -9.30 -18.50
CA SER A 79 10.94 -9.42 -19.51
C SER A 79 9.72 -8.55 -19.21
N CYS A 80 9.66 -7.91 -18.05
CA CYS A 80 8.57 -7.04 -17.63
C CYS A 80 8.45 -5.83 -18.55
N THR A 81 7.29 -5.68 -19.18
CA THR A 81 6.98 -4.58 -20.12
C THR A 81 6.23 -3.43 -19.47
N CYS A 82 5.91 -3.52 -18.17
CA CYS A 82 5.27 -2.44 -17.44
C CYS A 82 6.29 -1.31 -17.25
N ASP A 83 5.88 -0.06 -17.45
CA ASP A 83 6.72 1.13 -17.18
C ASP A 83 6.06 2.13 -16.23
N SER A 84 4.74 2.10 -16.15
CA SER A 84 3.92 2.91 -15.25
C SER A 84 2.74 2.09 -14.74
N PRO A 85 2.08 2.52 -13.64
CA PRO A 85 0.88 1.85 -13.15
C PRO A 85 -0.22 1.77 -14.24
N PRO A 86 -0.96 0.64 -14.34
CA PRO A 86 -1.93 0.40 -15.41
C PRO A 86 -3.22 1.17 -15.15
N GLY A 87 -3.28 2.43 -15.58
CA GLY A 87 -4.46 3.26 -15.37
C GLY A 87 -4.29 4.66 -15.94
N ARG A 88 -5.09 5.60 -15.42
CA ARG A 88 -5.07 6.99 -15.88
C ARG A 88 -4.31 7.87 -14.91
N LYS A 89 -3.33 8.62 -15.41
CA LYS A 89 -2.68 9.69 -14.65
C LYS A 89 -3.68 10.83 -14.37
N VAL A 90 -4.03 11.05 -13.11
CA VAL A 90 -5.01 12.05 -12.65
C VAL A 90 -4.39 13.25 -11.94
N TYR A 91 -3.10 13.18 -11.62
CA TYR A 91 -2.34 14.28 -11.06
C TYR A 91 -0.90 14.26 -11.58
N HIS A 92 -0.34 15.45 -11.82
CA HIS A 92 1.06 15.63 -12.18
C HIS A 92 1.55 16.99 -11.71
N ARG A 93 2.60 17.01 -10.90
CA ARG A 93 3.32 18.22 -10.52
C ARG A 93 4.78 17.90 -10.20
N GLY A 94 5.71 18.50 -10.96
CA GLY A 94 7.13 18.23 -10.79
C GLY A 94 7.46 16.76 -11.05
N ASP A 95 8.16 16.12 -10.11
CA ASP A 95 8.47 14.69 -10.15
C ASP A 95 7.30 13.80 -9.70
N THR A 96 6.23 14.37 -9.15
CA THR A 96 5.16 13.62 -8.50
C THR A 96 3.97 13.40 -9.43
N ARG A 97 3.47 12.16 -9.49
CA ARG A 97 2.32 11.71 -10.28
C ARG A 97 1.36 10.89 -9.42
N ILE A 98 0.05 10.98 -9.68
CA ILE A 98 -0.94 10.06 -9.12
C ILE A 98 -1.68 9.40 -10.28
N TRP A 99 -1.75 8.07 -10.24
CA TRP A 99 -2.47 7.24 -11.20
C TRP A 99 -3.74 6.70 -10.54
N GLU A 100 -4.88 6.91 -11.18
CA GLU A 100 -6.16 6.28 -10.84
C GLU A 100 -6.28 4.99 -11.64
N ILE A 101 -6.50 3.90 -10.92
CA ILE A 101 -6.57 2.55 -11.45
C ILE A 101 -7.91 1.98 -11.02
N ASP A 102 -8.67 1.51 -11.99
CA ASP A 102 -9.91 0.79 -11.72
C ASP A 102 -9.58 -0.66 -11.36
N GLY A 103 -10.00 -1.12 -10.17
CA GLY A 103 -9.75 -2.46 -9.69
C GLY A 103 -10.57 -3.56 -10.38
N ASP A 104 -11.63 -3.21 -11.11
CA ASP A 104 -12.39 -4.13 -11.96
C ASP A 104 -11.65 -4.35 -13.29
N GLU A 105 -11.12 -3.27 -13.88
CA GLU A 105 -10.35 -3.35 -15.13
C GLU A 105 -8.94 -3.94 -14.93
N ASN A 106 -8.33 -3.73 -13.76
CA ASN A 106 -6.93 -4.10 -13.45
C ASN A 106 -6.84 -4.94 -12.18
N GLU A 107 -7.69 -5.97 -12.08
CA GLU A 107 -7.88 -6.80 -10.89
C GLU A 107 -6.57 -7.36 -10.33
N LEU A 108 -5.77 -8.06 -11.15
CA LEU A 108 -4.52 -8.69 -10.70
C LEU A 108 -3.51 -7.68 -10.14
N TYR A 109 -3.35 -6.54 -10.80
CA TYR A 109 -2.46 -5.47 -10.32
C TYR A 109 -2.94 -4.94 -8.97
N CYS A 110 -4.24 -4.68 -8.83
CA CYS A 110 -4.82 -4.15 -7.59
C CYS A 110 -4.77 -5.17 -6.44
N GLN A 111 -4.95 -6.47 -6.73
CA GLN A 111 -4.75 -7.55 -5.77
C GLN A 111 -3.30 -7.57 -5.28
N ASN A 112 -2.33 -7.55 -6.20
CA ASN A 112 -0.90 -7.57 -5.86
C ASN A 112 -0.48 -6.33 -5.04
N VAL A 113 -0.96 -5.14 -5.40
CA VAL A 113 -0.74 -3.90 -4.63
C VAL A 113 -1.36 -3.99 -3.24
N SER A 114 -2.57 -4.56 -3.12
CA SER A 114 -3.25 -4.74 -1.84
C SER A 114 -2.51 -5.71 -0.93
N LEU A 115 -2.06 -6.84 -1.47
CA LEU A 115 -1.22 -7.82 -0.77
C LEU A 115 0.09 -7.17 -0.29
N PHE A 116 0.75 -6.38 -1.13
CA PHE A 116 1.97 -5.69 -0.75
C PHE A 116 1.71 -4.62 0.33
N GLY A 117 0.64 -3.84 0.17
CA GLY A 117 0.23 -2.81 1.15
C GLY A 117 -0.11 -3.41 2.51
N LYS A 118 -0.72 -4.60 2.55
CA LYS A 118 -1.12 -5.29 3.79
C LYS A 118 0.07 -5.59 4.71
N PHE A 119 1.30 -5.76 4.19
CA PHE A 119 2.49 -5.88 5.03
C PHE A 119 2.72 -4.70 5.97
N PHE A 120 2.13 -3.53 5.67
CA PHE A 120 2.35 -2.27 6.38
C PHE A 120 1.05 -1.66 6.93
N LEU A 121 -0.05 -2.42 6.89
CA LEU A 121 -1.36 -2.04 7.42
C LEU A 121 -1.79 -3.03 8.52
N SER A 122 -2.09 -2.51 9.72
CA SER A 122 -2.50 -3.32 10.88
C SER A 122 -3.95 -3.79 10.82
N VAL A 123 -4.79 -3.13 10.01
CA VAL A 123 -6.22 -3.45 9.88
C VAL A 123 -6.43 -4.35 8.66
N GLU A 124 -7.16 -5.45 8.85
CA GLU A 124 -7.57 -6.34 7.77
C GLU A 124 -8.49 -5.59 6.78
N PRO A 125 -8.24 -5.70 5.46
CA PRO A 125 -9.19 -5.28 4.45
C PRO A 125 -10.50 -6.03 4.68
N THR A 126 -11.61 -5.32 4.88
CA THR A 126 -12.94 -5.92 5.09
C THR A 126 -13.47 -6.72 3.89
N SER A 127 -12.82 -6.62 2.72
CA SER A 127 -13.09 -7.44 1.54
C SER A 127 -11.84 -7.51 0.65
N VAL A 128 -11.49 -8.72 0.18
CA VAL A 128 -10.40 -8.96 -0.80
C VAL A 128 -10.84 -8.54 -2.23
N ASP A 129 -12.11 -8.19 -2.40
CA ASP A 129 -12.72 -7.81 -3.67
C ASP A 129 -12.27 -6.41 -4.08
N VAL A 130 -11.22 -6.34 -4.90
CA VAL A 130 -10.65 -5.08 -5.41
C VAL A 130 -11.52 -4.41 -6.48
N GLN A 131 -12.46 -5.14 -7.08
CA GLN A 131 -13.33 -4.69 -8.18
C GLN A 131 -14.22 -3.50 -7.78
N ASP A 132 -14.57 -3.39 -6.51
CA ASP A 132 -15.39 -2.29 -5.96
C ASP A 132 -14.59 -1.03 -5.63
N TYR A 133 -13.29 -0.99 -5.93
CA TYR A 133 -12.40 0.09 -5.52
C TYR A 133 -11.68 0.74 -6.71
N PHE A 134 -11.47 2.04 -6.59
CA PHE A 134 -10.39 2.74 -7.29
C PHE A 134 -9.13 2.74 -6.43
N PHE A 135 -7.98 2.54 -7.06
CA PHE A 135 -6.66 2.67 -6.45
C PHE A 135 -5.99 3.94 -6.99
N TYR A 136 -5.54 4.79 -6.07
CA TYR A 136 -4.79 5.99 -6.38
C TYR A 136 -3.32 5.77 -6.00
N VAL A 137 -2.50 5.43 -6.98
CA VAL A 137 -1.08 5.07 -6.81
C VAL A 137 -0.21 6.31 -6.97
N LEU A 138 0.58 6.61 -5.94
CA LEU A 138 1.52 7.71 -5.92
C LEU A 138 2.87 7.27 -6.49
N VAL A 139 3.37 8.00 -7.47
CA VAL A 139 4.63 7.73 -8.16
C VAL A 139 5.51 8.96 -8.11
N ARG A 140 6.81 8.75 -7.85
CA ARG A 140 7.85 9.76 -8.04
C ARG A 140 8.68 9.36 -9.26
N ALA A 141 8.66 10.18 -10.32
CA ALA A 141 9.56 9.98 -11.44
C ALA A 141 10.73 10.96 -11.40
N LYS A 142 11.93 10.40 -11.28
CA LYS A 142 13.18 11.16 -11.24
C LYS A 142 14.21 10.45 -12.11
N ASP A 143 14.94 11.22 -12.92
CA ASP A 143 16.03 10.71 -13.77
C ASP A 143 15.63 9.53 -14.68
N GLY A 144 14.40 9.55 -15.19
CA GLY A 144 13.85 8.50 -16.05
C GLY A 144 13.36 7.24 -15.31
N LYS A 145 13.51 7.16 -13.98
CA LYS A 145 12.99 6.08 -13.13
C LYS A 145 11.68 6.50 -12.46
N GLU A 146 10.67 5.64 -12.50
CA GLU A 146 9.42 5.81 -11.75
C GLU A 146 9.42 4.92 -10.51
N ASP A 147 9.48 5.52 -9.32
CA ASP A 147 9.38 4.81 -8.05
C ASP A 147 7.93 4.87 -7.53
N ILE A 148 7.31 3.71 -7.27
CA ILE A 148 6.01 3.65 -6.60
C ILE A 148 6.20 3.90 -5.10
N ILE A 149 5.49 4.91 -4.59
CA ILE A 149 5.67 5.47 -3.24
C ILE A 149 4.68 4.88 -2.25
N GLY A 150 3.48 4.56 -2.72
CA GLY A 150 2.36 4.11 -1.91
C GLY A 150 1.05 4.32 -2.67
N PHE A 151 -0.06 4.04 -2.00
CA PHE A 151 -1.38 4.21 -2.59
C PHE A 151 -2.44 4.52 -1.53
N PHE A 152 -3.59 5.02 -1.98
CA PHE A 152 -4.83 4.82 -1.24
C PHE A 152 -5.90 4.17 -2.12
N SER A 153 -6.83 3.45 -1.51
CA SER A 153 -8.03 2.92 -2.16
C SER A 153 -9.27 3.72 -1.77
N LYS A 154 -10.26 3.72 -2.65
CA LYS A 154 -11.56 4.38 -2.46
C LYS A 154 -12.64 3.53 -3.08
N GLU A 155 -13.66 3.16 -2.30
CA GLU A 155 -14.86 2.48 -2.81
C GLU A 155 -15.51 3.30 -3.93
N LYS A 156 -15.89 2.64 -5.03
CA LYS A 156 -16.63 3.24 -6.14
C LYS A 156 -18.01 3.71 -5.69
N ALA A 157 -18.67 2.91 -4.85
CA ALA A 157 -19.99 3.16 -4.28
C ALA A 157 -19.95 3.09 -2.75
N PRO A 158 -19.38 4.11 -2.08
CA PRO A 158 -19.17 4.07 -0.65
C PRO A 158 -20.50 4.03 0.11
N ARG A 159 -20.62 3.10 1.07
CA ARG A 159 -21.81 2.99 1.95
C ARG A 159 -21.90 4.09 3.03
N GLY A 160 -20.94 5.01 3.06
CA GLY A 160 -20.86 6.11 4.02
C GLY A 160 -19.99 7.25 3.49
N GLU A 161 -19.57 8.14 4.40
CA GLU A 161 -18.78 9.33 4.07
C GLU A 161 -17.26 9.07 4.08
N HIS A 162 -16.82 7.83 3.87
CA HIS A 162 -15.40 7.53 3.80
C HIS A 162 -14.85 7.84 2.41
N ASN A 163 -13.81 8.68 2.32
CA ASN A 163 -13.16 9.02 1.05
C ASN A 163 -11.83 8.26 0.82
N ILE A 164 -11.37 7.54 1.84
CA ILE A 164 -10.24 6.62 1.82
C ILE A 164 -10.64 5.36 2.59
N SER A 165 -10.42 4.20 1.97
CA SER A 165 -10.58 2.89 2.62
C SER A 165 -9.23 2.42 3.19
N TRP A 166 -8.18 2.35 2.37
CA TRP A 166 -6.81 2.07 2.82
C TRP A 166 -5.87 3.17 2.33
N LEU A 167 -4.91 3.60 3.15
CA LEU A 167 -3.83 4.51 2.75
C LEU A 167 -2.52 4.00 3.32
N VAL A 168 -1.55 3.76 2.45
CA VAL A 168 -0.22 3.32 2.83
C VAL A 168 0.83 4.10 2.05
N ILE A 169 1.84 4.59 2.77
CA ILE A 169 3.10 5.07 2.19
C ILE A 169 4.15 4.03 2.55
N PHE A 170 4.86 3.49 1.55
CA PHE A 170 5.80 2.41 1.78
C PHE A 170 6.94 2.87 2.71
N PRO A 171 7.47 1.98 3.57
CA PRO A 171 8.35 2.38 4.67
C PRO A 171 9.54 3.25 4.28
N GLN A 172 10.19 2.96 3.14
CA GLN A 172 11.34 3.70 2.63
C GLN A 172 11.01 5.16 2.24
N TRP A 173 9.72 5.48 2.05
CA TRP A 173 9.24 6.81 1.69
C TRP A 173 8.49 7.53 2.81
N GLN A 174 8.34 6.89 3.98
CA GLN A 174 7.69 7.51 5.13
C GLN A 174 8.50 8.68 5.69
N ARG A 175 7.86 9.45 6.59
CA ARG A 175 8.37 10.74 7.12
C ARG A 175 8.64 11.80 6.05
N SER A 176 8.16 11.57 4.84
CA SER A 176 8.06 12.56 3.77
C SER A 176 6.64 13.11 3.69
N ARG A 177 6.44 14.23 2.99
CA ARG A 177 5.11 14.88 2.85
C ARG A 177 4.12 14.12 1.94
N TYR A 178 4.47 12.94 1.44
CA TYR A 178 3.64 12.13 0.56
C TYR A 178 2.31 11.71 1.19
N GLY A 179 2.31 11.35 2.47
CA GLY A 179 1.06 11.02 3.18
C GLY A 179 0.09 12.20 3.22
N THR A 180 0.60 13.40 3.49
CA THR A 180 -0.20 14.63 3.48
C THR A 180 -0.74 14.93 2.07
N LEU A 181 0.08 14.78 1.03
CA LEU A 181 -0.37 14.95 -0.36
C LEU A 181 -1.51 13.99 -0.72
N MET A 182 -1.42 12.72 -0.32
CA MET A 182 -2.46 11.72 -0.61
C MET A 182 -3.77 12.03 0.12
N ILE A 183 -3.68 12.50 1.37
CA ILE A 183 -4.84 13.00 2.13
C ILE A 183 -5.43 14.24 1.45
N GLU A 184 -4.62 15.23 1.09
CA GLU A 184 -5.08 16.43 0.36
C GLU A 184 -5.81 16.07 -0.94
N PHE A 185 -5.26 15.12 -1.69
CA PHE A 185 -5.83 14.64 -2.93
C PHE A 185 -7.17 13.94 -2.71
N SER A 186 -7.32 13.10 -1.68
CA SER A 186 -8.61 12.45 -1.40
C SER A 186 -9.72 13.45 -1.04
N TYR A 187 -9.39 14.52 -0.30
CA TYR A 187 -10.34 15.61 -0.05
C TYR A 187 -10.66 16.41 -1.32
N GLU A 188 -9.70 16.58 -2.24
CA GLU A 188 -9.96 17.22 -3.54
C GLU A 188 -10.93 16.39 -4.40
N LEU A 189 -10.79 15.07 -4.40
CA LEU A 189 -11.75 14.19 -5.06
C LEU A 189 -13.16 14.34 -4.48
N SER A 190 -13.29 14.39 -3.15
CA SER A 190 -14.59 14.62 -2.49
C SER A 190 -15.20 15.99 -2.83
N ARG A 191 -14.38 17.05 -2.81
CA ARG A 191 -14.82 18.42 -3.17
C ARG A 191 -15.38 18.49 -4.58
N ARG A 192 -14.74 17.85 -5.56
CA ARG A 192 -15.17 17.88 -6.97
C ARG A 192 -16.54 17.25 -7.21
N VAL A 193 -16.92 16.28 -6.38
CA VAL A 193 -18.25 15.64 -6.44
C VAL A 193 -19.24 16.26 -5.45
N GLY A 194 -18.88 17.36 -4.79
CA GLY A 194 -19.75 18.06 -3.83
C GLY A 194 -20.09 17.24 -2.58
N LYS A 195 -19.26 16.25 -2.22
CA LYS A 195 -19.49 15.40 -1.04
C LYS A 195 -18.53 15.75 0.08
N VAL A 196 -19.02 15.66 1.32
CA VAL A 196 -18.16 15.59 2.50
C VAL A 196 -17.60 14.17 2.57
N GLY A 197 -16.34 14.04 2.97
CA GLY A 197 -15.81 12.74 3.30
C GLY A 197 -14.58 12.84 4.18
N GLY A 198 -14.26 11.73 4.86
CA GLY A 198 -13.13 11.64 5.76
C GLY A 198 -12.54 10.23 5.78
N PRO A 199 -11.55 10.00 6.65
CA PRO A 199 -10.98 8.66 6.80
C PRO A 199 -12.00 7.65 7.30
N GLY A 200 -11.89 6.41 6.78
CA GLY A 200 -12.43 5.25 7.47
C GLY A 200 -11.90 5.13 8.90
N ARG A 201 -12.73 4.61 9.81
CA ARG A 201 -12.37 4.34 11.21
C ARG A 201 -12.35 2.83 11.47
N PRO A 202 -11.48 2.32 12.36
CA PRO A 202 -10.48 3.06 13.13
C PRO A 202 -9.25 3.47 12.30
N LEU A 203 -8.59 4.56 12.71
CA LEU A 203 -7.31 5.00 12.13
C LEU A 203 -6.15 4.41 12.90
N THR A 204 -5.07 4.02 12.20
CA THR A 204 -3.79 3.70 12.84
C THR A 204 -3.17 4.94 13.49
N SER A 205 -2.26 4.75 14.45
CA SER A 205 -1.56 5.85 15.12
C SER A 205 -0.81 6.77 14.14
N LEU A 206 -0.24 6.21 13.07
CA LEU A 206 0.38 6.97 11.99
C LEU A 206 -0.66 7.71 11.14
N GLY A 207 -1.77 7.04 10.78
CA GLY A 207 -2.87 7.65 10.03
C GLY A 207 -3.46 8.85 10.75
N LEU A 208 -3.78 8.72 12.04
CA LEU A 208 -4.32 9.81 12.86
C LEU A 208 -3.40 11.04 12.87
N ARG A 209 -2.09 10.86 13.05
CA ARG A 209 -1.12 11.97 13.00
C ARG A 209 -1.10 12.64 11.63
N GLY A 210 -1.19 11.86 10.54
CA GLY A 210 -1.26 12.38 9.18
C GLY A 210 -2.49 13.27 8.95
N TYR A 211 -3.67 12.78 9.34
CA TYR A 211 -4.92 13.54 9.22
C TYR A 211 -4.96 14.78 10.10
N LEU A 212 -4.52 14.69 11.36
CA LEU A 212 -4.43 15.86 12.26
C LEU A 212 -3.51 16.94 11.69
N SER A 213 -2.35 16.56 11.17
CA SER A 213 -1.43 17.49 10.52
C SER A 213 -2.10 18.23 9.35
N TYR A 214 -2.81 17.49 8.48
CA TYR A 214 -3.56 18.06 7.37
C TYR A 214 -4.69 19.00 7.83
N TRP A 215 -5.52 18.58 8.78
CA TRP A 215 -6.65 19.37 9.26
C TRP A 215 -6.19 20.66 9.93
N VAL A 216 -5.19 20.59 10.80
CA VAL A 216 -4.61 21.78 11.45
C VAL A 216 -4.05 22.75 10.41
N ALA A 217 -3.26 22.27 9.45
CA ALA A 217 -2.70 23.11 8.39
C ALA A 217 -3.80 23.77 7.53
N THR A 218 -4.87 23.03 7.23
CA THR A 218 -6.01 23.53 6.45
C THR A 218 -6.77 24.62 7.20
N LEU A 219 -7.08 24.40 8.47
CA LEU A 219 -7.79 25.38 9.31
C LEU A 219 -6.94 26.65 9.50
N VAL A 220 -5.66 26.52 9.79
CA VAL A 220 -4.75 27.66 9.93
C VAL A 220 -4.68 28.47 8.62
N ARG A 221 -4.66 27.82 7.45
CA ARG A 221 -4.69 28.51 6.16
C ARG A 221 -6.02 29.19 5.88
N PHE A 222 -7.13 28.61 6.34
CA PHE A 222 -8.47 29.17 6.14
C PHE A 222 -8.73 30.42 6.99
N PHE A 223 -8.22 30.45 8.22
CA PHE A 223 -8.39 31.57 9.16
C PHE A 223 -7.27 32.62 9.10
N ARG A 224 -6.29 32.44 8.20
CA ARG A 224 -5.27 33.45 7.89
C ARG A 224 -5.72 34.30 6.71
#